data_AF-A0A969B8D3-F1
#
_entry.id   AF-A0A969B8D3-F1
#
_cell.length_a   1.000
_cell.length_b   1.000
_cell.length_c   1.000
_cell.angle_alpha   90.00
_cell.angle_beta   90.00
_cell.angle_gamma   90.00
#
_symmetry.space_group_name_H-M   'P 1'
#
loop_
_entity.id
_entity.type
_entity.pdbx_description
1 polymer ?
#
loop_
_entity_poly.entity_id
_entity_poly.type
_entity_poly.pdbx_seq_one_letter_code
_entity_poly.pdbx_strand_id
1 'polypeptide(L)'
;MLGYAPNELDNNVYAFTKMIHHEDYEDAMQAMRDHVEGKTEKYEAEYRIRRKDGSYAWYYDKGGIVNRDANGKPTRVTGVVVDVSAAKAREEEINKLFKVFLQSPTPNLITSPNGTIEFVNDSHCSLTGYTSQELVGKKTNIFKSGKRQRCFL
;
A
#
# COMPACT_ATOMS: atom_id res chain seq x y z
N MET A 1 -17.31 3.41 -12.75
CA MET A 1 -16.53 3.10 -11.53
C MET A 1 -16.63 1.62 -11.16
N LEU A 2 -17.80 0.98 -11.11
CA LEU A 2 -17.90 -0.49 -10.89
C LEU A 2 -18.42 -1.31 -12.09
N GLY A 3 -18.83 -0.64 -13.17
CA GLY A 3 -19.44 -1.29 -14.35
C GLY A 3 -20.94 -1.56 -14.22
N TYR A 4 -21.54 -1.23 -13.07
CA TYR A 4 -22.99 -1.26 -12.86
C TYR A 4 -23.63 0.07 -13.28
N ALA A 5 -24.83 -0.01 -13.85
CA ALA A 5 -25.66 1.16 -14.09
C ALA A 5 -26.22 1.73 -12.76
N PRO A 6 -26.55 3.02 -12.68
CA PRO A 6 -27.03 3.65 -11.45
C PRO A 6 -28.29 3.02 -10.83
N ASN A 7 -29.07 2.28 -11.62
CA ASN A 7 -30.28 1.55 -11.20
C ASN A 7 -30.04 0.07 -10.87
N GLU A 8 -28.82 -0.44 -11.08
CA GLU A 8 -28.45 -1.83 -10.78
C GLU A 8 -27.93 -2.00 -9.34
N LEU A 9 -27.65 -0.90 -8.64
CA LEU A 9 -27.24 -0.90 -7.25
C LEU A 9 -28.35 -0.29 -6.41
N ASP A 10 -28.73 -0.96 -5.33
CA ASP A 10 -29.62 -0.36 -4.34
C ASP A 10 -29.02 0.98 -3.89
N ASN A 11 -29.82 2.05 -3.83
CA ASN A 11 -29.42 3.38 -3.31
C ASN A 11 -29.10 3.36 -1.80
N ASN A 12 -28.83 2.19 -1.25
CA ASN A 12 -28.44 1.96 0.12
C ASN A 12 -26.91 2.00 0.21
N VAL A 13 -26.39 2.81 1.15
CA VAL A 13 -24.96 2.86 1.47
C VAL A 13 -24.41 1.48 1.84
N TYR A 14 -25.25 0.51 2.21
CA TYR A 14 -24.82 -0.86 2.49
C TYR A 14 -24.89 -1.82 1.29
N ALA A 15 -25.34 -1.39 0.11
CA ALA A 15 -25.50 -2.28 -1.05
C ALA A 15 -24.18 -2.93 -1.49
N PHE A 16 -23.07 -2.20 -1.33
CA PHE A 16 -21.75 -2.68 -1.73
C PHE A 16 -21.12 -3.69 -0.77
N THR A 17 -21.61 -3.83 0.47
CA THR A 17 -21.00 -4.75 1.45
C THR A 17 -21.06 -6.21 0.98
N LYS A 18 -22.09 -6.56 0.20
CA LYS A 18 -22.24 -7.88 -0.44
C LYS A 18 -21.24 -8.14 -1.56
N MET A 19 -20.58 -7.10 -2.05
CA MET A 19 -19.60 -7.17 -3.14
C MET A 19 -18.16 -7.12 -2.63
N ILE A 20 -17.95 -6.96 -1.31
CA ILE A 20 -16.63 -6.98 -0.70
C ILE A 20 -16.06 -8.41 -0.81
N HIS A 21 -14.78 -8.50 -1.14
CA HIS A 21 -14.05 -9.76 -1.16
C HIS A 21 -14.08 -10.43 0.22
N HIS A 22 -14.24 -11.76 0.27
CA HIS A 22 -14.47 -12.48 1.53
C HIS A 22 -13.36 -12.27 2.57
N GLU A 23 -12.11 -12.13 2.13
CA GLU A 23 -10.94 -11.85 2.99
C GLU A 23 -11.00 -10.47 3.64
N ASP A 24 -11.61 -9.49 2.97
CA ASP A 24 -11.62 -8.09 3.44
C ASP A 24 -12.90 -7.77 4.23
N TYR A 25 -13.90 -8.65 4.14
CA TYR A 25 -15.25 -8.40 4.65
C TYR A 25 -15.26 -8.20 6.17
N GLU A 26 -14.66 -9.11 6.93
CA GLU A 26 -14.72 -9.04 8.40
C GLU A 26 -13.99 -7.82 8.93
N ASP A 27 -12.83 -7.48 8.37
CA ASP A 27 -12.05 -6.30 8.77
C ASP A 27 -12.81 -5.00 8.46
N ALA A 28 -13.38 -4.88 7.25
CA ALA A 28 -14.17 -3.72 6.87
C ALA A 28 -15.44 -3.58 7.75
N MET A 29 -16.12 -4.69 8.03
CA MET A 29 -17.30 -4.68 8.88
C MET A 29 -16.96 -4.40 10.35
N GLN A 30 -15.80 -4.85 10.83
CA GLN A 30 -15.33 -4.55 12.17
C GLN A 30 -15.02 -3.05 12.32
N ALA A 31 -14.33 -2.45 11.36
CA ALA A 31 -14.07 -1.01 11.34
C ALA A 31 -15.38 -0.20 11.33
N MET A 32 -16.39 -0.64 10.59
CA MET A 32 -17.72 -0.02 10.60
C MET A 32 -18.39 -0.15 11.97
N ARG A 33 -18.36 -1.34 12.60
CA ARG A 33 -18.92 -1.57 13.94
C ARG A 33 -18.27 -0.67 14.98
N ASP A 34 -16.95 -0.62 15.01
CA ASP A 34 -16.20 0.19 15.97
C ASP A 34 -16.51 1.69 15.81
N HIS A 35 -16.70 2.16 14.58
CA HIS A 35 -17.13 3.54 14.34
C HIS A 35 -18.56 3.81 14.81
N VAL A 36 -19.51 2.90 14.51
CA VAL A 36 -20.91 3.04 14.92
C VAL A 36 -21.04 3.04 16.45
N GLU A 37 -20.26 2.21 17.14
CA GLU A 37 -20.17 2.12 18.60
C GLU A 37 -19.39 3.28 19.24
N GLY A 38 -18.77 4.14 18.43
CA GLY A 38 -18.04 5.31 18.90
C GLY A 38 -16.65 4.99 19.48
N LYS A 39 -16.11 3.80 19.22
CA LYS A 39 -14.72 3.45 19.56
C LYS A 39 -13.71 4.17 18.66
N THR A 40 -14.13 4.56 17.47
CA THR A 40 -13.34 5.37 16.54
C THR A 40 -14.11 6.62 16.11
N GLU A 41 -13.40 7.74 15.94
CA GLU A 41 -14.01 9.00 15.50
C GLU A 41 -14.54 8.94 14.06
N LYS A 42 -13.92 8.09 13.22
CA LYS A 42 -14.23 7.95 11.79
C LYS A 42 -14.18 6.47 11.41
N TYR A 43 -14.95 6.13 10.40
CA TYR A 43 -14.81 4.88 9.66
C TYR A 43 -13.77 5.07 8.57
N GLU A 44 -12.87 4.09 8.46
CA GLU A 44 -11.82 4.05 7.45
C GLU A 44 -11.49 2.59 7.12
N ALA A 45 -11.53 2.23 5.84
CA ALA A 45 -11.22 0.88 5.39
C ALA A 45 -10.72 0.86 3.95
N GLU A 46 -9.84 -0.09 3.65
CA GLU A 46 -9.48 -0.48 2.29
C GLU A 46 -9.98 -1.89 2.02
N TYR A 47 -10.69 -2.09 0.92
CA TYR A 47 -11.24 -3.39 0.58
C TYR A 47 -11.42 -3.57 -0.92
N ARG A 48 -11.43 -4.82 -1.36
CA ARG A 48 -11.69 -5.19 -2.75
C ARG A 48 -13.20 -5.30 -2.99
N ILE A 49 -13.69 -4.62 -4.03
CA ILE A 49 -15.07 -4.76 -4.51
C ILE A 49 -15.06 -5.55 -5.82
N ARG A 50 -15.98 -6.51 -5.93
CA ARG A 50 -16.22 -7.27 -7.16
C ARG A 50 -16.92 -6.42 -8.22
N ARG A 51 -16.27 -6.23 -9.38
CA ARG A 51 -16.81 -5.60 -10.58
C ARG A 51 -17.76 -6.53 -11.32
N LYS A 52 -18.54 -5.97 -12.24
CA LYS A 52 -19.53 -6.72 -13.05
C LYS A 52 -18.91 -7.85 -13.88
N ASP A 53 -17.66 -7.67 -14.33
CA ASP A 53 -16.90 -8.68 -15.08
C ASP A 53 -16.30 -9.80 -14.19
N GLY A 54 -16.55 -9.75 -12.87
CA GLY A 54 -16.02 -10.70 -11.89
C GLY A 54 -14.62 -10.37 -11.37
N SER A 55 -13.94 -9.36 -11.92
CA SER A 55 -12.66 -8.88 -11.41
C SER A 55 -12.83 -8.11 -10.09
N TYR A 56 -11.74 -7.91 -9.36
CA TYR A 56 -11.74 -7.11 -8.13
C TYR A 56 -10.99 -5.80 -8.34
N ALA A 57 -11.51 -4.75 -7.71
CA ALA A 57 -10.87 -3.44 -7.65
C ALA A 57 -10.76 -2.96 -6.21
N TRP A 58 -9.66 -2.28 -5.90
CA TRP A 58 -9.40 -1.75 -4.58
C TRP A 58 -10.09 -0.41 -4.38
N TYR A 59 -10.79 -0.28 -3.27
CA TYR A 59 -11.42 0.95 -2.84
C TYR A 59 -10.92 1.35 -1.46
N TYR A 60 -10.69 2.64 -1.29
CA TYR A 60 -10.49 3.29 0.00
C TYR A 60 -11.77 4.03 0.36
N ASP A 61 -12.30 3.72 1.54
CA ASP A 61 -13.53 4.28 2.06
C ASP A 61 -13.26 4.98 3.38
N LYS A 62 -13.69 6.24 3.47
CA LYS A 62 -13.52 7.06 4.67
C LYS A 62 -14.78 7.86 4.91
N GLY A 63 -15.35 7.74 6.10
CA GLY A 63 -16.59 8.41 6.44
C GLY A 63 -16.79 8.61 7.94
N GLY A 64 -17.89 9.29 8.26
CA GLY A 64 -18.24 9.63 9.63
C GLY A 64 -19.75 9.81 9.79
N ILE A 65 -20.25 9.47 10.98
CA ILE A 65 -21.62 9.79 11.40
C ILE A 65 -21.68 11.27 11.78
N VAL A 66 -22.53 12.02 11.07
CA VAL A 66 -22.70 13.46 11.27
C VAL A 66 -23.80 13.75 12.28
N ASN A 67 -24.88 12.96 12.27
CA ASN A 67 -26.00 13.12 13.20
C ASN A 67 -26.42 11.76 13.76
N ARG A 68 -26.84 11.77 15.03
CA ARG A 68 -27.50 10.65 15.72
C ARG A 68 -28.88 11.07 16.21
N ASP A 69 -29.81 10.13 16.35
CA ASP A 69 -31.10 10.39 17.01
C ASP A 69 -30.97 10.38 18.54
N ALA A 70 -32.09 10.62 19.24
CA ALA A 70 -32.15 10.62 20.70
C ALA A 70 -31.78 9.26 21.34
N ASN A 71 -31.81 8.16 20.59
CA ASN A 71 -31.42 6.83 21.03
C ASN A 71 -29.97 6.49 20.65
N GLY A 72 -29.22 7.44 20.11
CA GLY A 72 -27.83 7.26 19.68
C GLY A 72 -27.67 6.57 18.33
N LYS A 73 -28.76 6.30 17.60
CA LYS A 73 -28.69 5.66 16.28
C LYS A 73 -28.23 6.65 15.21
N PRO A 74 -27.31 6.26 14.31
CA PRO A 74 -26.89 7.12 13.20
C PRO A 74 -28.07 7.47 12.29
N THR A 75 -28.28 8.76 12.05
CA THR A 75 -29.33 9.28 11.13
C THR A 75 -28.75 9.89 9.88
N ARG A 76 -27.48 10.34 9.92
CA ARG A 76 -26.77 10.86 8.74
C ARG A 76 -25.31 10.48 8.79
N VAL A 77 -24.82 9.92 7.69
CA VAL A 77 -23.39 9.62 7.45
C VAL A 77 -22.89 10.43 6.26
N THR A 78 -21.63 10.81 6.29
CA THR A 78 -20.93 11.44 5.15
C THR A 78 -19.60 10.72 4.94
N GLY A 79 -19.15 10.60 3.70
CA GLY A 79 -17.90 9.92 3.40
C GLY A 79 -17.51 10.02 1.93
N VAL A 80 -16.35 9.45 1.63
CA VAL A 80 -15.78 9.36 0.29
C VAL A 80 -15.36 7.93 0.03
N VAL A 81 -15.64 7.45 -1.18
CA VAL A 81 -15.18 6.14 -1.67
C VAL A 81 -14.33 6.41 -2.91
N VAL A 82 -13.06 6.03 -2.84
CA VAL A 82 -12.05 6.33 -3.86
C VAL A 82 -11.54 5.02 -4.44
N ASP A 83 -11.53 4.89 -5.77
CA ASP A 83 -10.86 3.78 -6.45
C ASP A 83 -9.34 3.98 -6.35
N VAL A 84 -8.67 3.09 -5.63
CA VAL A 84 -7.21 3.12 -5.42
C VAL A 84 -6.49 2.02 -6.20
N SER A 85 -7.17 1.33 -7.13
CA SER A 85 -6.62 0.22 -7.91
C SER A 85 -5.35 0.61 -8.68
N ALA A 86 -5.35 1.78 -9.31
CA ALA A 86 -4.19 2.27 -10.06
C ALA A 86 -3.00 2.67 -9.17
N ALA A 87 -3.26 3.05 -7.91
CA ALA A 87 -2.20 3.32 -6.94
C ALA A 87 -1.56 2.00 -6.48
N LYS A 88 -2.38 1.03 -6.07
CA LYS A 88 -1.94 -0.32 -5.66
C LYS A 88 -1.16 -1.04 -6.77
N ALA A 89 -1.64 -0.97 -8.02
CA ALA A 89 -0.95 -1.61 -9.14
C ALA A 89 0.45 -1.01 -9.40
N ARG A 90 0.60 0.31 -9.28
CA ARG A 90 1.91 0.98 -9.41
C ARG A 90 2.84 0.62 -8.26
N GLU A 91 2.32 0.56 -7.04
CA GLU A 91 3.09 0.13 -5.87
C GLU A 91 3.57 -1.32 -6.02
N GLU A 92 2.71 -2.21 -6.47
CA GLU A 92 3.05 -3.61 -6.72
C GLU A 92 4.12 -3.75 -7.83
N GLU A 93 4.01 -2.98 -8.91
CA GLU A 93 5.02 -2.94 -9.97
C GLU A 93 6.37 -2.45 -9.44
N ILE A 94 6.40 -1.37 -8.66
CA ILE A 94 7.63 -0.87 -8.02
C ILE A 94 8.23 -1.94 -7.11
N ASN A 95 7.42 -2.57 -6.27
CA ASN A 95 7.88 -3.63 -5.36
C ASN A 95 8.46 -4.83 -6.13
N LYS A 96 7.85 -5.21 -7.24
CA LYS A 96 8.34 -6.27 -8.11
C LYS A 96 9.69 -5.92 -8.74
N LEU A 97 9.82 -4.71 -9.29
CA LEU A 97 11.09 -4.24 -9.87
C LEU A 97 12.19 -4.13 -8.80
N PHE A 98 11.85 -3.63 -7.62
CA PHE A 98 12.77 -3.52 -6.50
C PHE A 98 13.26 -4.90 -6.02
N LYS A 99 12.38 -5.89 -5.97
CA LYS A 99 12.74 -7.28 -5.66
C LYS A 99 13.72 -7.85 -6.68
N VAL A 100 13.49 -7.61 -7.98
CA VAL A 100 14.41 -8.01 -9.05
C VAL A 100 15.78 -7.33 -8.90
N PHE A 101 15.80 -6.03 -8.57
CA PHE A 101 17.04 -5.29 -8.32
C PHE A 101 17.85 -5.91 -7.17
N LEU A 102 17.22 -6.17 -6.02
CA LEU A 102 17.88 -6.72 -4.83
C LEU A 102 18.40 -8.13 -5.06
N GLN A 103 17.66 -8.97 -5.78
CA GLN A 103 17.99 -10.38 -6.02
C GLN A 103 18.86 -10.61 -7.26
N SER A 104 19.24 -9.55 -7.98
CA SER A 104 20.10 -9.66 -9.16
C SER A 104 21.49 -10.21 -8.79
N PRO A 105 22.02 -11.21 -9.54
CA PRO A 105 23.38 -11.73 -9.34
C PRO A 105 24.47 -10.74 -9.80
N THR A 106 24.09 -9.68 -10.52
CA THR A 106 25.02 -8.63 -10.93
C THR A 106 25.10 -7.54 -9.86
N PRO A 107 26.30 -7.10 -9.46
CA PRO A 107 26.51 -5.96 -8.58
C PRO A 107 25.84 -4.69 -9.09
N ASN A 108 24.80 -4.25 -8.39
CA ASN A 108 24.03 -3.06 -8.74
C ASN A 108 24.05 -2.06 -7.58
N LEU A 109 24.12 -0.77 -7.93
CA LEU A 109 23.96 0.34 -7.00
C LEU A 109 23.15 1.45 -7.67
N ILE A 110 22.33 2.17 -6.90
CA ILE A 110 21.57 3.34 -7.34
C ILE A 110 22.07 4.53 -6.55
N THR A 111 22.28 5.66 -7.23
CA THR A 111 22.69 6.92 -6.61
C THR A 111 21.71 8.03 -6.91
N SER A 112 21.58 8.95 -5.96
CA SER A 112 20.97 10.24 -6.20
C SER A 112 21.76 11.03 -7.26
N PRO A 113 21.17 12.08 -7.86
CA PRO A 113 21.88 12.94 -8.82
C PRO A 113 23.17 13.56 -8.27
N ASN A 114 23.28 13.73 -6.95
CA ASN A 114 24.48 14.24 -6.30
C ASN A 114 25.57 13.16 -6.10
N GLY A 115 25.35 11.93 -6.56
CA GLY A 115 26.28 10.80 -6.40
C GLY A 115 26.28 10.17 -5.01
N THR A 116 25.23 10.38 -4.22
CA THR A 116 25.03 9.69 -2.94
C THR A 116 24.37 8.34 -3.19
N ILE A 117 24.92 7.25 -2.67
CA ILE A 117 24.38 5.90 -2.80
C ILE A 117 23.05 5.84 -2.02
N GLU A 118 21.98 5.47 -2.71
CA GLU A 118 20.63 5.30 -2.14
C GLU A 118 20.30 3.83 -1.93
N PHE A 119 20.70 2.97 -2.88
CA PHE A 119 20.48 1.53 -2.80
C PHE A 119 21.69 0.76 -3.31
N VAL A 120 21.89 -0.42 -2.76
CA VAL A 120 22.91 -1.38 -3.16
C VAL A 120 22.34 -2.78 -2.96
N ASN A 121 22.61 -3.68 -3.91
CA ASN A 121 22.15 -5.07 -3.79
C ASN A 121 23.21 -5.97 -3.15
N ASP A 122 22.77 -7.17 -2.74
CA ASP A 122 23.62 -8.12 -2.03
C ASP A 122 24.85 -8.52 -2.84
N SER A 123 24.70 -8.70 -4.16
CA SER A 123 25.82 -9.01 -5.06
C SER A 123 26.91 -7.94 -5.04
N HIS A 124 26.56 -6.66 -4.92
CA HIS A 124 27.54 -5.58 -4.79
C HIS A 124 28.21 -5.59 -3.42
N CYS A 125 27.45 -5.84 -2.35
CA CYS A 125 28.00 -6.02 -1.02
C CYS A 125 29.00 -7.19 -0.96
N SER A 126 28.64 -8.34 -1.52
CA SER A 126 29.53 -9.52 -1.60
C SER A 126 30.79 -9.24 -2.42
N LEU A 127 30.69 -8.52 -3.53
CA LEU A 127 31.85 -8.19 -4.37
C LEU A 127 32.81 -7.23 -3.66
N THR A 128 32.28 -6.21 -2.99
CA THR A 128 33.08 -5.11 -2.43
C THR A 128 33.51 -5.35 -0.98
N GLY A 129 32.81 -6.23 -0.26
CA GLY A 129 33.00 -6.49 1.16
C GLY A 129 32.31 -5.49 2.10
N TYR A 130 31.64 -4.46 1.56
CA TYR A 130 30.87 -3.50 2.36
C TYR A 130 29.44 -3.98 2.57
N THR A 131 28.88 -3.67 3.73
CA THR A 131 27.46 -3.81 4.00
C THR A 131 26.66 -2.67 3.38
N SER A 132 25.36 -2.89 3.16
CA SER A 132 24.45 -1.84 2.68
C SER A 132 24.42 -0.63 3.61
N GLN A 133 24.44 -0.86 4.94
CA GLN A 133 24.46 0.18 5.96
C GLN A 133 25.72 1.06 5.90
N GLU A 134 26.86 0.51 5.47
CA GLU A 134 28.10 1.28 5.31
C GLU A 134 28.10 2.14 4.05
N LEU A 135 27.40 1.69 3.00
CA LEU A 135 27.38 2.34 1.69
C LEU A 135 26.26 3.38 1.55
N VAL A 136 25.05 3.08 2.02
CA VAL A 136 23.89 3.97 1.88
C VAL A 136 24.15 5.31 2.56
N GLY A 137 23.88 6.40 1.84
CA GLY A 137 24.16 7.77 2.28
C GLY A 137 25.60 8.23 2.04
N LYS A 138 26.51 7.37 1.54
CA LYS A 138 27.89 7.76 1.19
C LYS A 138 28.02 8.16 -0.28
N LYS A 139 29.11 8.84 -0.63
CA LYS A 139 29.47 9.11 -2.02
C LYS A 139 30.21 7.91 -2.62
N THR A 140 30.10 7.72 -3.93
CA THR A 140 30.79 6.63 -4.67
C THR A 140 32.32 6.69 -4.61
N ASN A 141 32.90 7.80 -4.15
CA ASN A 141 34.35 7.88 -3.91
C ASN A 141 34.83 7.00 -2.75
N ILE A 142 33.95 6.43 -1.92
CA ILE A 142 34.30 5.49 -0.85
C ILE A 142 35.13 4.30 -1.36
N PHE A 143 34.87 3.87 -2.59
CA PHE A 143 35.60 2.78 -3.26
C PHE A 143 37.01 3.18 -3.73
N LYS A 144 37.31 4.49 -3.84
CA LYS A 144 38.64 5.00 -4.23
C LYS A 144 39.64 5.00 -3.07
N SER A 145 39.20 4.70 -1.85
CA SER A 145 40.01 4.88 -0.64
C SER A 145 41.11 3.82 -0.43
N GLY A 146 41.28 2.84 -1.33
CA GLY A 146 42.35 1.84 -1.23
C GLY A 146 42.26 0.90 -0.01
N LYS A 147 41.26 1.06 0.86
CA LYS A 147 40.97 0.16 1.97
C LYS A 147 40.25 -1.09 1.46
N ARG A 148 40.99 -1.98 0.78
CA ARG A 148 40.60 -3.39 0.70
C ARG A 148 40.79 -4.00 2.09
N GLN A 149 39.78 -3.89 2.96
CA GLN A 149 39.75 -4.67 4.18
C GLN A 149 39.41 -6.12 3.81
N ARG A 150 40.36 -7.00 4.12
CA ARG A 150 40.38 -8.43 3.84
C ARG A 150 39.10 -9.10 4.34
N CYS A 151 38.52 -9.99 3.53
CA CYS A 151 38.59 -11.43 3.77
C CYS A 151 37.86 -12.19 2.66
N PHE A 152 38.64 -12.91 1.84
CA PHE A 152 38.18 -14.16 1.24
C PHE A 152 38.12 -15.20 2.35
N LEU A 153 37.00 -15.92 2.45
CA LEU A 153 36.96 -17.39 2.55
C LEU A 153 35.70 -17.86 1.82
#